data_AF-A0A7S3GG19-F1
#
_entry.id   AF-A0A7S3GG19-F1
#
_cell.length_a   1.000
_cell.length_b   1.000
_cell.length_c   1.000
_cell.angle_alpha   90.00
_cell.angle_beta   90.00
_cell.angle_gamma   90.00
#
_symmetry.space_group_name_H-M   'P 1'
#
loop_
_entity.id
_entity.type
_entity.pdbx_description
1 polymer ?
#
loop_
_entity_poly.entity_id
_entity_poly.type
_entity_poly.pdbx_seq_one_letter_code
_entity_poly.pdbx_strand_id
1 'polypeptide(L)'
;MKRSMRDFFSESANPARVPLLGQRKEDKGTIPRPALFCSMEDDLTLPLKPKDQIIFLSHCGPASSKTTIVEAEDGSGKIYSGSTSVEDLLCHRDNPSRAVVCIHGHTHASRGQAKVADVPVVNPGSLKEGNFAVLQLVRENQKWRIGDLNLLTLNDV
;
A
#
# COMPACT_ATOMS: atom_id res chain seq x y z
N MET A 1 10.56 20.62 -64.97
CA MET A 1 10.25 21.99 -65.42
C MET A 1 10.12 22.86 -64.16
N LYS A 2 11.09 23.78 -63.92
CA LYS A 2 11.13 25.07 -63.14
C LYS A 2 10.17 25.25 -61.94
N ARG A 3 10.46 25.83 -60.74
CA ARG A 3 11.55 26.50 -59.96
C ARG A 3 10.96 26.63 -58.51
N SER A 4 11.60 26.27 -57.39
CA SER A 4 12.56 26.97 -56.49
C SER A 4 12.27 28.42 -56.05
N MET A 5 12.12 28.63 -54.73
CA MET A 5 12.81 29.60 -53.83
C MET A 5 12.29 29.36 -52.39
N ARG A 6 13.04 28.85 -51.38
CA ARG A 6 14.15 29.47 -50.59
C ARG A 6 13.77 30.85 -50.06
N ASP A 7 13.96 31.27 -48.82
CA ASP A 7 14.56 30.79 -47.57
C ASP A 7 14.12 31.83 -46.50
N PHE A 8 14.17 31.53 -45.20
CA PHE A 8 14.73 32.47 -44.22
C PHE A 8 14.99 31.79 -42.85
N PHE A 9 16.30 31.63 -42.56
CA PHE A 9 17.03 31.33 -41.30
C PHE A 9 16.77 29.96 -40.61
N SER A 10 17.69 28.98 -40.55
CA SER A 10 19.06 28.91 -39.95
C SER A 10 19.08 29.35 -38.48
N GLU A 11 19.71 28.69 -37.50
CA GLU A 11 20.92 27.87 -37.50
C GLU A 11 21.18 27.30 -36.08
N SER A 12 21.83 26.13 -35.98
CA SER A 12 22.71 25.67 -34.87
C SER A 12 22.03 25.35 -33.50
N ALA A 13 22.47 24.39 -32.68
CA ALA A 13 23.72 23.66 -32.61
C ALA A 13 23.53 22.33 -31.84
N ASN A 14 24.21 21.28 -32.30
CA ASN A 14 24.75 20.23 -31.44
C ASN A 14 26.27 20.41 -31.53
N PRO A 15 26.99 20.54 -30.40
CA PRO A 15 27.89 19.44 -30.04
C PRO A 15 28.16 19.33 -28.53
N ALA A 16 28.34 18.10 -28.03
CA ALA A 16 29.58 17.65 -27.39
C ALA A 16 29.38 16.46 -26.43
N ARG A 17 30.40 15.60 -26.44
CA ARG A 17 30.60 14.32 -25.76
C ARG A 17 31.33 14.54 -24.41
N VAL A 18 31.03 13.65 -23.44
CA VAL A 18 31.98 13.02 -22.44
C VAL A 18 32.28 13.87 -21.16
N PRO A 19 32.32 13.29 -19.93
CA PRO A 19 32.94 12.00 -19.60
C PRO A 19 32.18 10.97 -18.75
N LEU A 20 32.54 9.71 -19.03
CA LEU A 20 32.57 8.58 -18.12
C LEU A 20 33.47 8.91 -16.92
N LEU A 21 32.92 8.89 -15.70
CA LEU A 21 33.69 8.57 -14.49
C LEU A 21 32.74 8.20 -13.34
N GLY A 22 32.98 7.04 -12.73
CA GLY A 22 32.34 6.64 -11.48
C GLY A 22 31.55 5.34 -11.54
N GLN A 23 32.19 4.25 -11.98
CA GLN A 23 31.79 2.94 -11.46
C GLN A 23 32.00 2.95 -9.94
N ARG A 24 30.93 3.07 -9.16
CA ARG A 24 30.91 2.51 -7.80
C ARG A 24 30.22 1.16 -7.90
N LYS A 25 31.02 0.11 -7.69
CA LYS A 25 30.51 -1.17 -7.21
C LYS A 25 29.79 -0.89 -5.89
N GLU A 26 28.47 -0.98 -5.86
CA GLU A 26 27.78 -1.22 -4.60
C GLU A 26 27.68 -2.73 -4.41
N ASP A 27 28.46 -3.16 -3.44
CA ASP A 27 28.58 -4.51 -2.92
C ASP A 27 27.31 -4.85 -2.11
N LYS A 28 26.75 -6.01 -2.41
CA LYS A 28 26.08 -6.99 -1.53
C LYS A 28 25.25 -6.47 -0.34
N GLY A 29 23.94 -6.76 -0.41
CA GLY A 29 23.21 -7.26 0.77
C GLY A 29 22.20 -6.32 1.42
N THR A 30 21.75 -5.26 0.76
CA THR A 30 20.75 -4.36 1.36
C THR A 30 19.36 -4.99 1.35
N ILE A 31 18.87 -5.34 2.54
CA ILE A 31 17.52 -5.87 2.80
C ILE A 31 16.49 -4.77 2.45
N PRO A 32 15.58 -4.97 1.48
CA PRO A 32 14.46 -4.05 1.28
C PRO A 32 13.51 -4.12 2.48
N ARG A 33 13.39 -2.99 3.17
CA ARG A 33 12.46 -2.80 4.29
C ARG A 33 11.02 -2.69 3.73
N PRO A 34 10.00 -3.18 4.44
CA PRO A 34 8.62 -2.86 4.11
C PRO A 34 8.45 -1.34 4.13
N ALA A 35 7.91 -0.75 3.07
CA ALA A 35 7.57 0.66 3.06
C ALA A 35 6.21 0.82 3.73
N LEU A 36 6.17 1.64 4.80
CA LEU A 36 4.93 2.04 5.44
C LEU A 36 4.37 3.25 4.70
N PHE A 37 3.17 3.14 4.14
CA PHE A 37 2.49 4.27 3.51
C PHE A 37 1.35 4.74 4.40
N CYS A 38 1.52 5.92 4.98
CA CYS A 38 0.46 6.68 5.64
C CYS A 38 0.26 7.96 4.82
N SER A 39 -0.92 8.13 4.25
CA SER A 39 -1.26 9.32 3.47
C SER A 39 -1.85 10.38 4.40
N MET A 40 -1.03 11.34 4.81
CA MET A 40 -1.43 12.75 4.89
C MET A 40 -0.25 13.53 4.33
N GLU A 41 -0.54 14.47 3.44
CA GLU A 41 0.43 15.27 2.71
C GLU A 41 1.47 15.87 3.69
N ASP A 42 2.73 15.41 3.61
CA ASP A 42 3.98 16.19 3.78
C ASP A 42 5.24 15.31 3.98
N ASP A 43 6.11 15.38 2.98
CA ASP A 43 7.57 15.64 3.04
C ASP A 43 8.60 14.67 3.67
N LEU A 44 8.26 13.42 4.03
CA LEU A 44 9.29 12.42 4.42
C LEU A 44 9.15 11.03 3.79
N THR A 45 8.37 10.88 2.72
CA THR A 45 8.21 9.59 2.04
C THR A 45 9.18 9.47 0.88
N LEU A 46 10.15 8.54 0.99
CA LEU A 46 10.88 8.10 -0.20
C LEU A 46 9.87 7.55 -1.21
N PRO A 47 9.98 7.91 -2.51
CA PRO A 47 9.04 7.42 -3.51
C PRO A 47 9.06 5.89 -3.54
N LEU A 48 7.86 5.29 -3.53
CA LEU A 48 7.71 3.84 -3.59
C LEU A 48 8.38 3.32 -4.87
N LYS A 49 9.32 2.39 -4.73
CA LYS A 49 9.96 1.74 -5.87
C LYS A 49 9.02 0.68 -6.44
N PRO A 50 9.11 0.36 -7.74
CA PRO A 50 8.23 -0.63 -8.37
C PRO A 50 8.26 -2.03 -7.72
N LYS A 51 9.36 -2.38 -7.04
CA LYS A 51 9.55 -3.69 -6.39
C LYS A 51 9.21 -3.69 -4.90
N ASP A 52 8.82 -2.55 -4.33
CA ASP A 52 8.48 -2.47 -2.92
C ASP A 52 7.14 -3.15 -2.66
N GLN A 53 7.10 -3.91 -1.56
CA GLN A 53 5.87 -4.45 -0.98
C GLN A 53 5.32 -3.49 0.06
N ILE A 54 3.99 -3.42 0.14
CA ILE A 54 3.28 -2.36 0.83
C ILE A 54 2.45 -2.97 1.96
N ILE A 55 2.51 -2.34 3.13
CA ILE A 55 1.52 -2.53 4.20
C ILE A 55 0.67 -1.27 4.22
N PHE A 56 -0.63 -1.43 4.00
CA PHE A 56 -1.57 -0.32 4.09
C PHE A 56 -2.07 -0.20 5.53
N LEU A 57 -1.90 0.98 6.13
CA LEU A 57 -2.50 1.32 7.43
C LEU A 57 -3.49 2.44 7.23
N SER A 58 -4.73 2.25 7.69
CA SER A 58 -5.79 3.26 7.64
C SER A 58 -6.60 3.21 8.92
N HIS A 59 -7.26 4.32 9.29
CA HIS A 59 -8.28 4.24 10.33
C HIS A 59 -9.52 3.49 9.82
N CYS A 60 -10.05 3.88 8.66
CA CYS A 60 -11.21 3.24 8.03
C CYS A 60 -10.78 2.09 7.11
N GLY A 61 -11.51 0.98 7.13
CA GLY A 61 -11.28 -0.14 6.21
C GLY A 61 -11.91 0.07 4.83
N PRO A 62 -11.72 -0.87 3.89
CA PRO A 62 -12.35 -0.82 2.58
C PRO A 62 -13.88 -1.02 2.65
N ALA A 63 -14.62 -0.37 1.74
CA ALA A 63 -16.09 -0.32 1.72
C ALA A 63 -16.78 -1.70 1.68
N SER A 64 -16.26 -2.62 0.89
CA SER A 64 -16.78 -3.98 0.68
C SER A 64 -16.24 -5.00 1.69
N SER A 65 -15.38 -4.60 2.62
CA SER A 65 -14.82 -5.52 3.61
C SER A 65 -15.87 -5.98 4.61
N LYS A 66 -15.91 -7.27 4.92
CA LYS A 66 -16.76 -7.77 6.02
C LYS A 66 -16.37 -7.17 7.38
N THR A 67 -15.11 -6.78 7.54
CA THR A 67 -14.58 -6.13 8.75
C THR A 67 -15.00 -4.67 8.92
N THR A 68 -15.77 -4.10 7.97
CA THR A 68 -16.33 -2.74 8.05
C THR A 68 -17.85 -2.72 8.13
N ILE A 69 -18.46 -3.91 8.27
CA ILE A 69 -19.91 -4.11 8.35
C ILE A 69 -20.26 -4.60 9.75
N VAL A 70 -21.26 -3.99 10.37
CA VAL A 70 -21.84 -4.41 11.66
C VAL A 70 -23.35 -4.46 11.56
N GLU A 71 -24.00 -5.31 12.35
CA GLU A 71 -25.46 -5.27 12.52
C GLU A 71 -25.81 -4.13 13.49
N ALA A 72 -26.88 -3.39 13.18
CA ALA A 72 -27.41 -2.35 14.04
C ALA A 72 -28.04 -2.96 15.30
N GLU A 73 -27.84 -2.34 16.45
CA GLU A 73 -28.32 -2.84 17.75
C GLU A 73 -29.86 -2.91 17.82
N ASP A 74 -30.56 -2.05 17.08
CA ASP A 74 -32.01 -2.01 16.99
C ASP A 74 -32.60 -3.01 15.98
N GLY A 75 -31.75 -3.81 15.32
CA GLY A 75 -32.16 -4.76 14.29
C GLY A 75 -32.58 -4.11 12.96
N SER A 76 -32.33 -2.81 12.77
CA SER A 76 -32.66 -2.08 11.52
C SER A 76 -31.86 -2.54 10.29
N GLY A 77 -30.86 -3.42 10.49
CA GLY A 77 -30.08 -4.05 9.44
C GLY A 77 -28.59 -3.78 9.60
N LYS A 78 -27.88 -3.70 8.47
CA LYS A 78 -26.42 -3.57 8.42
C LYS A 78 -25.98 -2.12 8.32
N ILE A 79 -25.00 -1.74 9.13
CA ILE A 79 -24.28 -0.47 9.06
C ILE A 79 -22.96 -0.71 8.30
N TYR A 80 -22.72 0.07 7.26
CA TYR A 80 -21.52 0.03 6.43
C TYR A 80 -20.66 1.24 6.76
N SER A 81 -19.45 1.01 7.29
CA SER A 81 -18.54 2.07 7.77
C SER A 81 -17.22 2.12 6.99
N GLY A 82 -17.10 1.34 5.92
CA GLY A 82 -15.90 1.29 5.10
C GLY A 82 -15.80 2.48 4.13
N SER A 83 -14.57 2.74 3.67
CA SER A 83 -14.22 3.81 2.74
C SER A 83 -14.06 3.27 1.32
N THR A 84 -14.74 3.89 0.37
CA THR A 84 -14.58 3.60 -1.07
C THR A 84 -13.20 4.02 -1.56
N SER A 85 -12.62 5.10 -1.05
CA SER A 85 -11.27 5.53 -1.43
C SER A 85 -10.19 4.52 -1.00
N VAL A 86 -10.34 3.90 0.17
CA VAL A 86 -9.45 2.81 0.60
C VAL A 86 -9.63 1.59 -0.28
N GLU A 87 -10.87 1.25 -0.64
CA GLU A 87 -11.15 0.16 -1.57
C GLU A 87 -10.54 0.39 -2.95
N ASP A 88 -10.77 1.56 -3.54
CA ASP A 88 -10.21 1.96 -4.84
C ASP A 88 -8.67 1.89 -4.81
N LEU A 89 -8.05 2.30 -3.70
CA LEU A 89 -6.61 2.18 -3.49
C LEU A 89 -6.16 0.71 -3.50
N LEU A 90 -6.86 -0.19 -2.80
CA LEU A 90 -6.50 -1.62 -2.80
C LEU A 90 -6.75 -2.29 -4.16
N CYS A 91 -7.82 -1.89 -4.85
CA CYS A 91 -8.21 -2.37 -6.17
C CYS A 91 -7.34 -1.80 -7.31
N HIS A 92 -6.58 -0.74 -7.06
CA HIS A 92 -5.74 -0.11 -8.07
C HIS A 92 -4.74 -1.13 -8.64
N ARG A 93 -4.78 -1.33 -9.96
CA ARG A 93 -3.98 -2.23 -10.81
C ARG A 93 -2.74 -2.90 -10.17
N ASP A 94 -1.80 -2.10 -9.68
CA ASP A 94 -0.50 -2.60 -9.23
C ASP A 94 -0.49 -3.02 -7.74
N ASN A 95 -1.45 -2.56 -6.94
CA ASN A 95 -1.47 -2.75 -5.49
C ASN A 95 -1.78 -4.18 -5.03
N PRO A 96 -2.74 -4.92 -5.62
CA PRO A 96 -2.99 -6.33 -5.27
C PRO A 96 -1.74 -7.21 -5.27
N SER A 97 -0.84 -6.97 -6.23
CA SER A 97 0.39 -7.75 -6.40
C SER A 97 1.53 -7.37 -5.44
N ARG A 98 1.42 -6.19 -4.82
CA ARG A 98 2.45 -5.57 -3.98
C ARG A 98 2.05 -5.49 -2.51
N ALA A 99 0.75 -5.48 -2.22
CA ALA A 99 0.22 -5.41 -0.88
C ALA A 99 0.49 -6.71 -0.12
N VAL A 100 1.03 -6.59 1.09
CA VAL A 100 1.16 -7.71 2.02
C VAL A 100 -0.12 -7.84 2.83
N VAL A 101 -0.64 -6.72 3.33
CA VAL A 101 -1.84 -6.63 4.16
C VAL A 101 -2.34 -5.19 4.22
N CYS A 102 -3.64 -5.01 4.38
CA CYS A 102 -4.28 -3.78 4.81
C CYS A 102 -4.77 -3.94 6.24
N ILE A 103 -4.34 -3.08 7.15
CA ILE A 103 -4.75 -3.09 8.55
C ILE A 103 -5.57 -1.83 8.79
N HIS A 104 -6.74 -1.98 9.40
CA HIS A 104 -7.60 -0.87 9.76
C HIS A 104 -8.24 -1.00 11.14
N GLY A 105 -8.91 0.07 11.58
CA GLY A 105 -9.75 0.09 12.77
C GLY A 105 -11.13 0.65 12.44
N HIS A 106 -11.56 1.67 13.21
CA HIS A 106 -12.85 2.37 13.09
C HIS A 106 -14.08 1.52 13.45
N THR A 107 -14.24 0.35 12.86
CA THR A 107 -15.37 -0.56 13.07
C THR A 107 -15.09 -1.50 14.25
N HIS A 108 -15.19 -0.99 15.48
CA HIS A 108 -14.78 -1.70 16.70
C HIS A 108 -15.37 -3.12 16.83
N ALA A 109 -16.67 -3.25 16.60
CA ALA A 109 -17.41 -4.50 16.75
C ALA A 109 -17.12 -5.55 15.66
N SER A 110 -16.39 -5.19 14.60
CA SER A 110 -16.12 -6.07 13.46
C SER A 110 -14.65 -6.53 13.42
N ARG A 111 -14.17 -7.01 14.58
CA ARG A 111 -12.84 -7.66 14.72
C ARG A 111 -12.78 -8.89 13.82
N GLY A 112 -11.73 -9.00 13.01
CA GLY A 112 -11.57 -10.13 12.12
C GLY A 112 -10.60 -9.90 10.97
N GLN A 113 -10.70 -10.81 10.00
CA GLN A 113 -9.98 -10.75 8.73
C GLN A 113 -10.94 -10.91 7.55
N ALA A 114 -10.60 -10.25 6.45
CA ALA A 114 -11.29 -10.33 5.18
C ALA A 114 -10.27 -10.24 4.04
N LYS A 115 -10.76 -10.14 2.81
CA LYS A 115 -9.95 -10.03 1.61
C LYS A 115 -10.65 -9.11 0.62
N VAL A 116 -9.92 -8.14 0.07
CA VAL A 116 -10.40 -7.19 -0.95
C VAL A 116 -9.34 -7.08 -2.05
N ALA A 117 -9.73 -7.29 -3.31
CA ALA A 117 -8.83 -7.30 -4.47
C ALA A 117 -7.55 -8.11 -4.25
N ASP A 118 -7.70 -9.32 -3.74
CA ASP A 118 -6.61 -10.21 -3.33
C ASP A 118 -5.72 -9.78 -2.15
N VAL A 119 -5.95 -8.61 -1.58
CA VAL A 119 -5.23 -8.10 -0.41
C VAL A 119 -5.89 -8.59 0.88
N PRO A 120 -5.15 -9.22 1.81
CA PRO A 120 -5.65 -9.50 3.15
C PRO A 120 -6.00 -8.21 3.89
N VAL A 121 -7.17 -8.15 4.52
CA VAL A 121 -7.65 -7.02 5.31
C VAL A 121 -7.83 -7.46 6.75
N VAL A 122 -7.25 -6.73 7.71
CA VAL A 122 -7.29 -7.06 9.13
C VAL A 122 -7.86 -5.90 9.92
N ASN A 123 -8.87 -6.20 10.74
CA ASN A 123 -9.38 -5.30 11.78
C ASN A 123 -9.10 -5.93 13.14
N PRO A 124 -8.14 -5.41 13.92
CA PRO A 124 -7.86 -5.92 15.25
C PRO A 124 -9.04 -5.78 16.24
N GLY A 125 -10.00 -4.89 15.97
CA GLY A 125 -11.01 -4.48 16.95
C GLY A 125 -10.52 -3.35 17.85
N SER A 126 -11.34 -2.97 18.84
CA SER A 126 -11.00 -1.87 19.74
C SER A 126 -10.10 -2.30 20.89
N LEU A 127 -9.02 -1.55 21.14
CA LEU A 127 -8.22 -1.75 22.35
C LEU A 127 -9.01 -1.50 23.63
N LYS A 128 -10.08 -0.67 23.59
CA LYS A 128 -10.98 -0.45 24.74
C LYS A 128 -11.70 -1.73 25.18
N GLU A 129 -11.89 -2.67 24.26
CA GLU A 129 -12.47 -4.00 24.49
C GLU A 129 -11.37 -5.05 24.76
N GLY A 130 -10.12 -4.60 24.93
CA GLY A 130 -8.96 -5.44 25.07
C GLY A 130 -8.48 -6.09 23.78
N ASN A 131 -9.06 -5.77 22.61
CA ASN A 131 -8.72 -6.43 21.36
C ASN A 131 -7.42 -5.88 20.73
N PHE A 132 -6.58 -6.77 20.22
CA PHE A 132 -5.39 -6.41 19.42
C PHE A 132 -5.02 -7.54 18.44
N ALA A 133 -4.04 -7.28 17.57
CA ALA A 133 -3.55 -8.27 16.61
C ALA A 133 -2.02 -8.33 16.63
N VAL A 134 -1.47 -9.53 16.59
CA VAL A 134 -0.05 -9.79 16.37
C VAL A 134 0.11 -10.44 15.01
N LEU A 135 0.73 -9.71 14.08
CA LEU A 135 0.98 -10.17 12.72
C LEU A 135 2.47 -10.47 12.56
N GLN A 136 2.80 -11.73 12.26
CA GLN A 136 4.15 -12.15 11.95
C GLN A 136 4.39 -12.04 10.45
N LEU A 137 5.42 -11.26 10.08
CA LEU A 137 5.89 -11.17 8.70
C LEU A 137 7.06 -12.13 8.51
N VAL A 138 6.93 -13.00 7.51
CA VAL A 138 7.99 -13.91 7.07
C VAL A 138 8.51 -13.48 5.71
N ARG A 139 9.79 -13.75 5.44
CA ARG A 139 10.42 -13.42 4.18
C ARG A 139 10.86 -14.68 3.46
N GLU A 140 10.23 -14.93 2.31
CA GLU A 140 10.48 -16.11 1.46
C GLU A 140 10.74 -15.67 0.03
N ASN A 141 11.79 -16.20 -0.61
CA ASN A 141 12.14 -15.84 -1.99
C ASN A 141 12.21 -14.31 -2.22
N GLN A 142 12.80 -13.60 -1.26
CA GLN A 142 12.91 -12.13 -1.22
C GLN A 142 11.58 -11.36 -1.10
N LYS A 143 10.44 -12.04 -0.92
CA LYS A 143 9.12 -11.44 -0.71
C LYS A 143 8.64 -11.61 0.73
N TRP A 144 8.12 -10.54 1.30
CA TRP A 144 7.37 -10.53 2.56
C TRP A 144 5.99 -11.14 2.37
N ARG A 145 5.56 -11.94 3.35
CA ARG A 145 4.24 -12.55 3.44
C ARG A 145 3.80 -12.56 4.91
N ILE A 146 2.50 -12.69 5.12
CA ILE A 146 1.96 -13.00 6.44
C ILE A 146 2.31 -14.46 6.73
N GLY A 147 3.11 -14.70 7.77
CA GLY A 147 3.40 -16.04 8.26
C GLY A 147 2.34 -16.48 9.26
N ASP A 148 2.03 -15.62 10.21
CA ASP A 148 1.02 -15.85 11.23
C ASP A 148 0.23 -14.57 11.55
N LEU A 149 -1.02 -14.73 11.96
CA LEU A 149 -1.92 -13.66 12.37
C LEU A 149 -2.74 -14.12 13.57
N ASN A 150 -2.42 -13.57 14.73
CA ASN A 150 -3.15 -13.82 15.97
C ASN A 150 -3.99 -12.60 16.31
N LEU A 151 -5.31 -12.76 16.24
CA LEU A 151 -6.23 -11.81 16.84
C LEU A 151 -6.37 -12.19 18.31
N LEU A 152 -5.94 -11.32 19.23
CA LEU A 152 -5.85 -11.60 20.66
C LEU A 152 -6.71 -10.62 21.46
N THR A 153 -7.02 -10.99 22.70
CA THR A 153 -7.53 -10.08 23.72
C THR A 153 -6.54 -9.94 24.86
N LEU A 154 -6.55 -8.80 25.57
CA LEU A 154 -5.72 -8.60 26.76
C LEU A 154 -6.06 -9.58 27.89
N ASN A 155 -7.20 -10.27 27.81
CA ASN A 155 -7.56 -11.34 28.74
C ASN A 155 -6.93 -12.69 28.36
N ASP A 156 -6.40 -12.83 27.13
CA ASP A 156 -5.77 -14.06 26.63
C ASP A 156 -4.26 -14.14 26.93
N VAL A 157 -3.66 -13.07 27.50
CA VAL A 157 -2.21 -12.92 27.73
C VAL A 157 -1.93 -12.64 29.21
#